data_AF-A0A925PXS9-F1
#
_entry.id   AF-A0A925PXS9-F1
#
_cell.length_a   1.000
_cell.length_b   1.000
_cell.length_c   1.000
_cell.angle_alpha   90.00
_cell.angle_beta   90.00
_cell.angle_gamma   90.00
#
_symmetry.space_group_name_H-M   'P 1'
#
loop_
_entity.id
_entity.type
_entity.pdbx_description
1 polymer ?
#
loop_
_entity_poly.entity_id
_entity_poly.type
_entity_poly.pdbx_seq_one_letter_code
_entity_poly.pdbx_strand_id
1 'polypeptide(L)'
;MALTALLLAGCANVQPVLAPTAAVDPASAYLAGTFTRMKGRGFAFVVRPVGQEVEYMMSLGEDTNLPTAVTDQTVAIKLPPGTYTVAQWVTYNPLSKEITTRRAITNSVLNQPFTVKGGTVVHLGRYDVSQYNQREGLNTMIHFRVQPRVGTTAEMQAALARAYPNLAARPFQCVLCTR
;
A
#
# COMPACT_ATOMS: atom_id res chain seq x y z
N MET A 1 -41.27 -14.93 6.30
CA MET A 1 -40.19 -14.03 5.83
C MET A 1 -38.93 -14.37 6.61
N ALA A 2 -38.02 -15.12 6.00
CA ALA A 2 -36.74 -15.46 6.61
C ALA A 2 -35.72 -14.35 6.25
N LEU A 3 -35.21 -13.67 7.28
CA LEU A 3 -34.19 -12.64 7.18
C LEU A 3 -32.82 -13.34 7.13
N THR A 4 -32.32 -13.62 5.92
CA THR A 4 -30.98 -14.20 5.75
C THR A 4 -29.93 -13.10 5.93
N ALA A 5 -29.44 -12.92 7.16
CA ALA A 5 -28.32 -12.06 7.45
C ALA A 5 -27.01 -12.74 6.96
N LEU A 6 -26.54 -12.36 5.77
CA LEU A 6 -25.17 -12.66 5.33
C LEU A 6 -24.20 -11.83 6.18
N LEU A 7 -23.70 -12.45 7.25
CA LEU A 7 -22.52 -11.98 7.97
C LEU A 7 -21.31 -12.18 7.05
N LEU A 8 -20.96 -11.14 6.28
CA LEU A 8 -19.68 -11.03 5.60
C LEU A 8 -18.60 -10.83 6.68
N ALA A 9 -18.11 -11.94 7.23
CA ALA A 9 -16.87 -11.96 7.99
C ALA A 9 -15.74 -11.51 7.05
N GLY A 10 -15.44 -10.22 7.06
CA GLY A 10 -14.34 -9.65 6.30
C GLY A 10 -13.01 -10.12 6.86
N CYS A 11 -12.48 -11.21 6.32
CA CYS A 11 -11.07 -11.54 6.50
C CYS A 11 -10.25 -10.39 5.90
N ALA A 12 -9.62 -9.56 6.74
CA ALA A 12 -8.67 -8.55 6.33
C ALA A 12 -7.44 -9.26 5.73
N ASN A 13 -7.50 -9.56 4.44
CA ASN A 13 -6.42 -10.22 3.72
C ASN A 13 -5.52 -9.17 3.07
N VAL A 14 -4.21 -9.43 3.06
CA VAL A 14 -3.26 -8.63 2.27
C VAL A 14 -3.65 -8.77 0.82
N GLN A 15 -3.93 -7.65 0.14
CA GLN A 15 -4.38 -7.70 -1.24
C GLN A 15 -3.25 -8.23 -2.10
N PRO A 16 -3.53 -9.18 -3.01
CA PRO A 16 -2.51 -9.69 -3.90
C PRO A 16 -1.97 -8.54 -4.74
N VAL A 17 -0.64 -8.42 -4.75
CA VAL A 17 0.05 -7.50 -5.65
C VAL A 17 -0.27 -7.94 -7.08
N LEU A 18 -0.58 -6.97 -7.93
CA LEU A 18 -0.88 -7.21 -9.34
C LEU A 18 0.34 -7.90 -9.99
N ALA A 19 0.10 -8.87 -10.87
CA ALA A 19 1.18 -9.40 -11.71
C ALA A 19 1.68 -8.32 -12.68
N PRO A 20 2.99 -8.21 -12.94
CA PRO A 20 3.57 -7.17 -13.81
C PRO A 20 2.89 -7.02 -15.19
N THR A 21 2.46 -8.14 -15.76
CA THR A 21 1.85 -8.22 -17.10
C THR A 21 0.33 -8.45 -17.06
N ALA A 22 -0.32 -8.27 -15.90
CA ALA A 22 -1.75 -8.42 -15.79
C ALA A 22 -2.49 -7.52 -16.78
N ALA A 23 -3.58 -8.04 -17.37
CA ALA A 23 -4.44 -7.25 -18.24
C ALA A 23 -5.10 -6.12 -17.44
N VAL A 24 -5.21 -4.95 -18.06
CA VAL A 24 -5.93 -3.83 -17.44
C VAL A 24 -7.42 -4.02 -17.62
N ASP A 25 -8.12 -4.04 -16.51
CA ASP A 25 -9.56 -3.93 -16.42
C ASP A 25 -9.98 -2.44 -16.37
N PRO A 26 -10.76 -1.93 -17.35
CA PRO A 26 -11.23 -0.55 -17.37
C PRO A 26 -12.28 -0.23 -16.30
N ALA A 27 -12.97 -1.24 -15.76
CA ALA A 27 -13.94 -1.05 -14.67
C ALA A 27 -13.25 -0.93 -13.29
N SER A 28 -11.94 -1.16 -13.23
CA SER A 28 -11.17 -1.16 -11.99
C SER A 28 -10.17 -0.01 -11.92
N ALA A 29 -9.87 0.39 -10.70
CA ALA A 29 -8.86 1.37 -10.34
C ALA A 29 -7.57 0.67 -9.90
N TYR A 30 -6.44 1.39 -9.96
CA TYR A 30 -5.14 0.88 -9.54
C TYR A 30 -4.49 1.83 -8.54
N LEU A 31 -4.01 1.26 -7.45
CA LEU A 31 -3.24 1.98 -6.45
C LEU A 31 -1.82 1.44 -6.43
N ALA A 32 -0.85 2.34 -6.59
CA ALA A 32 0.55 1.99 -6.68
C ALA A 32 1.41 2.77 -5.69
N GLY A 33 2.63 2.29 -5.46
CA GLY A 33 3.59 2.92 -4.56
C GLY A 33 4.97 2.30 -4.73
N THR A 34 6.00 3.10 -4.45
CA THR A 34 7.40 2.67 -4.54
C THR A 34 7.98 2.57 -3.14
N PHE A 35 8.59 1.43 -2.83
CA PHE A 35 9.01 1.11 -1.47
C PHE A 35 10.44 0.62 -1.43
N THR A 36 11.18 1.12 -0.46
CA THR A 36 12.42 0.50 0.02
C THR A 36 12.14 -0.02 1.42
N ARG A 37 12.46 -1.29 1.67
CA ARG A 37 12.23 -1.91 2.97
C ARG A 37 13.39 -2.81 3.35
N MET A 38 13.65 -2.86 4.65
CA MET A 38 14.57 -3.82 5.22
C MET A 38 13.99 -5.24 5.30
N LYS A 39 14.87 -6.24 5.40
CA LYS A 39 14.51 -7.65 5.62
C LYS A 39 13.81 -7.84 6.98
N GLY A 40 12.86 -8.76 7.05
CA GLY A 40 12.47 -9.40 8.33
C GLY A 40 10.99 -9.34 8.72
N ARG A 41 10.18 -8.43 8.18
CA ARG A 41 8.73 -8.36 8.44
C ARG A 41 7.94 -8.01 7.18
N GLY A 42 6.66 -8.35 7.18
CA GLY A 42 5.69 -7.82 6.23
C GLY A 42 5.24 -6.43 6.69
N PHE A 43 5.08 -5.51 5.75
CA PHE A 43 4.56 -4.17 6.00
C PHE A 43 3.47 -3.88 4.96
N ALA A 44 2.38 -3.24 5.37
CA ALA A 44 1.33 -2.83 4.45
C ALA A 44 0.74 -1.49 4.83
N PHE A 45 0.26 -0.75 3.84
CA PHE A 45 -0.68 0.34 4.03
C PHE A 45 -2.10 -0.21 4.07
N VAL A 46 -2.90 0.30 5.00
CA VAL A 46 -4.34 0.04 5.09
C VAL A 46 -5.06 1.18 4.40
N VAL A 47 -5.64 0.84 3.27
CA VAL A 47 -6.40 1.74 2.41
C VAL A 47 -7.88 1.45 2.64
N ARG A 48 -8.66 2.46 2.95
CA ARG A 48 -10.10 2.31 3.23
C ARG A 48 -10.91 3.21 2.30
N PRO A 49 -12.02 2.73 1.71
CA PRO A 49 -13.00 3.62 1.11
C PRO A 49 -13.55 4.58 2.16
N VAL A 50 -13.73 5.84 1.80
CA VAL A 50 -14.30 6.83 2.71
C VAL A 50 -15.74 6.43 3.06
N GLY A 51 -16.05 6.36 4.36
CA GLY A 51 -17.37 5.99 4.86
C GLY A 51 -17.68 4.49 4.87
N GLN A 52 -16.69 3.62 4.62
CA GLN A 52 -16.85 2.16 4.69
C GLN A 52 -15.80 1.55 5.61
N GLU A 53 -16.13 0.41 6.22
CA GLU A 53 -15.20 -0.34 7.10
C GLU A 53 -14.31 -1.32 6.33
N VAL A 54 -14.50 -1.47 5.02
CA VAL A 54 -13.70 -2.39 4.19
C VAL A 54 -12.24 -1.93 4.15
N GLU A 55 -11.33 -2.86 4.44
CA GLU A 55 -9.88 -2.61 4.39
C GLU A 55 -9.25 -3.28 3.17
N TYR A 56 -8.44 -2.52 2.45
CA TYR A 56 -7.54 -3.02 1.42
C TYR A 56 -6.11 -2.84 1.91
N MET A 57 -5.38 -3.95 2.04
CA MET A 57 -4.02 -3.94 2.51
C MET A 57 -3.04 -4.00 1.34
N MET A 58 -2.33 -2.90 1.10
CA MET A 58 -1.29 -2.79 0.08
C MET A 58 0.07 -3.07 0.69
N SER A 59 0.68 -4.20 0.34
CA SER A 59 2.05 -4.52 0.80
C SER A 59 3.04 -3.42 0.39
N LEU A 60 3.99 -3.07 1.26
CA LEU A 60 5.02 -2.06 0.99
C LEU A 60 6.25 -2.70 0.32
N GLY A 61 6.01 -3.45 -0.75
CA GLY A 61 6.98 -4.30 -1.45
C GLY A 61 6.41 -5.68 -1.75
N GLU A 62 7.23 -6.57 -2.32
CA GLU A 62 6.81 -7.94 -2.63
C GLU A 62 6.44 -8.70 -1.36
N ASP A 63 5.29 -9.37 -1.40
CA ASP A 63 4.75 -10.14 -0.29
C ASP A 63 5.05 -11.63 -0.45
N THR A 64 6.31 -12.00 -0.21
CA THR A 64 6.74 -13.41 -0.22
C THR A 64 6.78 -13.99 1.20
N ASN A 65 6.71 -15.32 1.31
CA ASN A 65 6.85 -16.02 2.59
C ASN A 65 8.25 -15.83 3.23
N LEU A 66 9.24 -15.41 2.45
CA LEU A 66 10.61 -15.14 2.88
C LEU A 66 10.98 -13.70 2.47
N PRO A 67 10.50 -12.69 3.22
CA PRO A 67 10.71 -11.29 2.85
C PRO A 67 12.20 -10.99 2.78
N THR A 68 12.64 -10.46 1.65
CA THR A 68 13.98 -9.91 1.44
C THR A 68 13.96 -8.39 1.66
N ALA A 69 15.14 -7.79 1.74
CA ALA A 69 15.22 -6.35 1.58
C ALA A 69 14.88 -6.00 0.13
N VAL A 70 14.14 -4.91 -0.07
CA VAL A 70 13.80 -4.42 -1.41
C VAL A 70 14.20 -2.95 -1.49
N THR A 71 14.66 -2.54 -2.68
CA THR A 71 15.10 -1.17 -2.95
C THR A 71 14.29 -0.63 -4.11
N ASP A 72 13.59 0.48 -3.87
CA ASP A 72 12.77 1.21 -4.84
C ASP A 72 11.84 0.30 -5.67
N GLN A 73 11.25 -0.70 -5.02
CA GLN A 73 10.32 -1.63 -5.65
C GLN A 73 8.96 -0.97 -5.79
N THR A 74 8.43 -0.92 -7.02
CA THR A 74 7.07 -0.46 -7.27
C THR A 74 6.10 -1.63 -7.24
N VAL A 75 5.05 -1.49 -6.45
CA VAL A 75 3.96 -2.47 -6.36
C VAL A 75 2.63 -1.77 -6.63
N ALA A 76 1.69 -2.51 -7.20
CA ALA A 76 0.35 -2.03 -7.48
C ALA A 76 -0.70 -3.06 -7.01
N ILE A 77 -1.83 -2.58 -6.54
CA ILE A 77 -3.02 -3.38 -6.25
C ILE A 77 -4.21 -2.89 -7.07
N LYS A 78 -5.13 -3.81 -7.36
CA LYS A 78 -6.39 -3.53 -8.05
C LYS A 78 -7.47 -3.23 -7.00
N LEU A 79 -8.25 -2.17 -7.22
CA LEU A 79 -9.33 -1.72 -6.35
C LEU A 79 -10.58 -1.36 -7.17
N PRO A 80 -11.78 -1.38 -6.58
CA PRO A 80 -12.93 -0.70 -7.17
C PRO A 80 -12.68 0.80 -7.35
N PRO A 81 -13.31 1.47 -8.33
CA PRO A 81 -13.30 2.93 -8.39
C PRO A 81 -13.98 3.54 -7.16
N GLY A 82 -13.45 4.66 -6.66
CA GLY A 82 -14.00 5.30 -5.47
C GLY A 82 -13.04 6.30 -4.82
N THR A 83 -13.45 6.81 -3.66
CA THR A 83 -12.62 7.71 -2.84
C THR A 83 -12.08 6.93 -1.64
N TYR A 84 -10.77 7.02 -1.45
CA TYR A 84 -10.02 6.23 -0.48
C TYR A 84 -9.14 7.13 0.40
N THR A 85 -8.77 6.64 1.56
CA THR A 85 -7.71 7.23 2.41
C THR A 85 -6.74 6.14 2.84
N VAL A 86 -5.46 6.49 3.02
CA VAL A 86 -4.51 5.64 3.73
C VAL A 86 -4.64 5.93 5.22
N ALA A 87 -5.35 5.05 5.93
CA ALA A 87 -5.69 5.28 7.33
C ALA A 87 -4.56 4.83 8.28
N GLN A 88 -3.90 3.73 7.95
CA GLN A 88 -2.91 3.09 8.82
C GLN A 88 -1.76 2.48 8.00
N TRP A 89 -0.64 2.23 8.68
CA TRP A 89 0.31 1.20 8.25
C TRP A 89 0.37 0.10 9.31
N VAL A 90 0.67 -1.11 8.86
CA VAL A 90 0.71 -2.30 9.70
C VAL A 90 2.00 -3.06 9.50
N THR A 91 2.40 -3.82 10.51
CA THR A 91 3.32 -4.95 10.33
C THR A 91 2.56 -6.26 10.42
N TYR A 92 2.96 -7.25 9.65
CA TYR A 92 2.36 -8.59 9.70
C TYR A 92 3.42 -9.69 9.58
N ASN A 93 3.06 -10.89 10.05
CA ASN A 93 3.85 -12.09 9.85
C ASN A 93 3.74 -12.53 8.37
N PRO A 94 4.85 -12.60 7.60
CA PRO A 94 4.79 -12.93 6.18
C PRO A 94 4.16 -14.29 5.85
N LEU A 95 4.27 -15.27 6.74
CA LEU A 95 3.75 -16.63 6.55
C LEU A 95 2.27 -16.73 6.97
N SER A 96 1.93 -16.33 8.19
CA SER A 96 0.55 -16.44 8.70
C SER A 96 -0.37 -15.29 8.27
N LYS A 97 0.21 -14.21 7.73
CA LYS A 97 -0.45 -12.93 7.44
C LYS A 97 -1.10 -12.25 8.66
N GLU A 98 -0.77 -12.73 9.86
CA GLU A 98 -1.25 -12.16 11.12
C GLU A 98 -0.69 -10.75 11.33
N ILE A 99 -1.57 -9.78 11.57
CA ILE A 99 -1.21 -8.40 11.84
C ILE A 99 -0.65 -8.30 13.27
N THR A 100 0.61 -7.89 13.39
CA THR A 100 1.26 -7.76 14.70
C THR A 100 1.26 -6.34 15.23
N THR A 101 1.16 -5.33 14.36
CA THR A 101 1.03 -3.92 14.78
C THR A 101 0.15 -3.13 13.82
N ARG A 102 -0.58 -2.15 14.36
CA ARG A 102 -1.30 -1.13 13.60
C ARG A 102 -0.88 0.26 14.08
N ARG A 103 -0.57 1.16 13.14
CA ARG A 103 -0.17 2.55 13.42
C ARG A 103 -0.92 3.48 12.48
N ALA A 104 -1.50 4.55 13.02
CA ALA A 104 -2.20 5.54 12.19
C ALA A 104 -1.23 6.29 11.28
N ILE A 105 -1.67 6.66 10.08
CA ILE A 105 -0.96 7.63 9.25
C ILE A 105 -1.16 9.02 9.84
N THR A 106 -0.07 9.66 10.26
CA THR A 106 -0.07 11.04 10.77
C THR A 106 0.39 12.07 9.74
N ASN A 107 0.88 11.62 8.58
CA ASN A 107 1.25 12.51 7.48
C ASN A 107 -0.01 13.16 6.90
N SER A 108 -0.07 14.50 6.94
CA SER A 108 -1.24 15.30 6.57
C SER A 108 -1.61 15.30 5.10
N VAL A 109 -0.75 14.77 4.22
CA VAL A 109 -1.01 14.62 2.78
C VAL A 109 -1.47 13.19 2.49
N LEU A 110 -0.75 12.19 3.00
CA LEU A 110 -1.05 10.78 2.74
C LEU A 110 -2.38 10.32 3.37
N ASN A 111 -2.78 10.92 4.50
CA ASN A 111 -4.05 10.61 5.15
C ASN A 111 -5.25 11.32 4.49
N GLN A 112 -5.04 12.21 3.52
CA GLN A 112 -6.14 12.89 2.84
C GLN A 112 -6.87 11.93 1.90
N PRO A 113 -8.20 12.11 1.75
CA PRO A 113 -8.95 11.40 0.74
C PRO A 113 -8.41 11.65 -0.67
N PHE A 114 -8.32 10.59 -1.48
CA PHE A 114 -8.00 10.66 -2.90
C PHE A 114 -9.00 9.82 -3.69
N THR A 115 -9.36 10.29 -4.90
CA THR A 115 -10.31 9.60 -5.77
C THR A 115 -9.56 8.85 -6.87
N VAL A 116 -9.91 7.59 -7.07
CA VAL A 116 -9.38 6.75 -8.14
C VAL A 116 -10.53 6.35 -9.06
N LYS A 117 -10.43 6.66 -10.35
CA LYS A 117 -11.44 6.33 -11.36
C LYS A 117 -11.12 4.98 -12.03
N GLY A 118 -12.12 4.36 -12.64
CA GLY A 118 -11.92 3.17 -13.49
C GLY A 118 -10.90 3.44 -14.59
N GLY A 119 -9.97 2.51 -14.79
CA GLY A 119 -8.90 2.59 -15.77
C GLY A 119 -7.77 3.57 -15.43
N THR A 120 -7.73 4.13 -14.22
CA THR A 120 -6.71 5.11 -13.80
C THR A 120 -5.79 4.56 -12.72
N VAL A 121 -4.60 5.17 -12.60
CA VAL A 121 -3.61 4.82 -11.58
C VAL A 121 -3.40 6.01 -10.66
N VAL A 122 -3.53 5.78 -9.35
CA VAL A 122 -3.04 6.68 -8.31
C VAL A 122 -1.79 6.07 -7.69
N HIS A 123 -0.71 6.85 -7.66
CA HIS A 123 0.55 6.48 -7.04
C HIS A 123 0.73 7.24 -5.72
N LEU A 124 0.94 6.52 -4.62
CA LEU A 124 1.05 7.10 -3.28
C LEU A 124 2.36 7.86 -3.05
N GLY A 125 3.38 7.61 -3.87
CA GLY A 125 4.72 8.21 -3.75
C GLY A 125 5.79 7.16 -3.47
N ARG A 126 6.95 7.61 -3.00
CA ARG A 126 8.11 6.78 -2.64
C ARG A 126 8.28 6.78 -1.12
N TYR A 127 8.54 5.61 -0.51
CA TYR A 127 8.68 5.47 0.93
C TYR A 127 9.84 4.56 1.34
N ASP A 128 10.51 4.94 2.42
CA ASP A 128 11.46 4.08 3.15
C ASP A 128 10.80 3.50 4.40
N VAL A 129 10.91 2.19 4.57
CA VAL A 129 10.55 1.49 5.79
C VAL A 129 11.82 1.13 6.55
N SER A 130 12.01 1.76 7.71
CA SER A 130 13.22 1.58 8.54
C SER A 130 12.88 1.17 9.97
N GLN A 131 13.82 0.49 10.61
CA GLN A 131 13.78 0.24 12.06
C GLN A 131 14.64 1.26 12.80
N TYR A 132 14.24 1.60 14.02
CA TYR A 132 15.07 2.32 14.97
C TYR A 132 14.89 1.73 16.36
N ASN A 133 15.97 1.78 17.14
CA ASN A 133 15.97 1.31 18.51
C ASN A 133 15.67 2.48 19.44
N GLN A 134 14.70 2.31 20.34
CA GLN A 134 14.44 3.24 21.43
C GLN A 134 14.81 2.55 22.74
N ARG A 135 15.66 3.20 23.54
CA ARG A 135 15.96 2.73 24.89
C ARG A 135 14.92 3.25 25.86
N GLU A 136 14.30 2.34 26.60
CA GLU A 136 13.41 2.65 27.72
C GLU A 136 13.95 1.95 28.97
N GLY A 137 14.71 2.71 29.78
CA GLY A 137 15.45 2.17 30.92
C GLY A 137 16.53 1.17 30.47
N LEU A 138 16.46 -0.05 31.00
CA LEU A 138 17.37 -1.15 30.63
C LEU A 138 16.91 -1.92 29.38
N ASN A 139 15.72 -1.63 28.85
CA ASN A 139 15.16 -2.33 27.70
C ASN A 139 15.44 -1.59 26.39
N THR A 140 15.73 -2.35 25.33
CA THR A 140 15.81 -1.82 23.96
C THR A 140 14.61 -2.30 23.17
N MET A 141 13.74 -1.37 22.76
CA MET A 141 12.59 -1.66 21.92
C MET A 141 12.88 -1.34 20.46
N ILE A 142 12.45 -2.24 19.58
CA ILE A 142 12.54 -2.06 18.13
C ILE A 142 11.25 -1.38 17.67
N HIS A 143 11.38 -0.20 17.10
CA HIS A 143 10.29 0.52 16.45
C HIS A 143 10.50 0.53 14.95
N PHE A 144 9.39 0.62 14.21
CA PHE A 144 9.41 0.81 12.77
C PHE A 144 8.81 2.16 12.41
N ARG A 145 9.27 2.72 11.31
CA ARG A 145 8.73 3.95 10.73
C ARG A 145 8.63 3.79 9.22
N VAL A 146 7.57 4.38 8.65
CA VAL A 146 7.39 4.55 7.22
C VAL A 146 7.57 6.03 6.92
N GLN A 147 8.60 6.38 6.14
CA GLN A 147 8.95 7.76 5.86
C GLN A 147 8.81 8.03 4.36
N PRO A 148 8.12 9.12 3.96
CA PRO A 148 8.10 9.53 2.57
C PRO A 148 9.51 9.95 2.13
N ARG A 149 9.84 9.68 0.86
CA ARG A 149 11.01 10.21 0.18
C ARG A 149 10.60 11.14 -0.94
N VAL A 150 11.47 12.09 -1.24
CA VAL A 150 11.32 12.95 -2.41
C VAL A 150 11.39 12.10 -3.69
N GLY A 151 10.45 12.36 -4.58
CA GLY A 151 10.39 11.80 -5.93
C GLY A 151 9.48 12.67 -6.79
N THR A 152 9.81 12.78 -8.07
CA THR A 152 8.99 13.55 -9.02
C THR A 152 7.86 12.69 -9.57
N THR A 153 6.83 13.35 -10.10
CA THR A 153 5.72 12.66 -10.79
C THR A 153 6.25 11.82 -11.96
N ALA A 154 7.20 12.36 -12.72
CA ALA A 154 7.82 11.66 -13.86
C ALA A 154 8.62 10.42 -13.41
N GLU A 155 9.36 10.49 -12.30
CA GLU A 155 10.08 9.34 -11.76
C GLU A 155 9.15 8.22 -11.34
N MET A 156 8.04 8.54 -10.66
CA MET A 156 7.07 7.52 -10.21
C MET A 156 6.34 6.89 -11.40
N GLN A 157 5.97 7.70 -12.40
CA GLN A 157 5.35 7.18 -13.62
C GLN A 157 6.32 6.26 -14.39
N ALA A 158 7.60 6.63 -14.48
CA ALA A 158 8.61 5.79 -15.11
C ALA A 158 8.86 4.48 -14.32
N ALA A 159 8.87 4.55 -12.99
CA ALA A 159 9.00 3.37 -12.13
C ALA A 159 7.80 2.43 -12.29
N LEU A 160 6.58 2.98 -12.32
CA LEU A 160 5.36 2.24 -12.62
C LEU A 160 5.42 1.58 -14.00
N ALA A 161 5.81 2.32 -15.04
CA ALA A 161 5.86 1.79 -16.41
C ALA A 161 6.85 0.63 -16.55
N ARG A 162 7.98 0.67 -15.84
CA ARG A 162 8.95 -0.43 -15.80
C ARG A 162 8.39 -1.66 -15.08
N ALA A 163 7.71 -1.46 -13.94
CA ALA A 163 7.17 -2.55 -13.15
C ALA A 163 5.86 -3.14 -13.73
N TYR A 164 5.06 -2.32 -14.40
CA TYR A 164 3.73 -2.63 -14.91
C TYR A 164 3.51 -2.00 -16.29
N PRO A 165 4.07 -2.58 -17.37
CA PRO A 165 4.00 -2.00 -18.71
C PRO A 165 2.56 -1.73 -19.19
N ASN A 166 1.62 -2.59 -18.84
CA ASN A 166 0.20 -2.45 -19.23
C ASN A 166 -0.50 -1.26 -18.54
N LEU A 167 0.03 -0.78 -17.41
CA LEU A 167 -0.48 0.40 -16.71
C LEU A 167 0.19 1.71 -17.18
N ALA A 168 1.30 1.63 -17.93
CA ALA A 168 2.10 2.80 -18.33
C ALA A 168 1.31 3.85 -19.13
N ALA A 169 0.36 3.40 -19.96
CA ALA A 169 -0.46 4.26 -20.81
C ALA A 169 -1.73 4.79 -20.12
N ARG A 170 -1.95 4.46 -18.84
CA ARG A 170 -3.16 4.85 -18.11
C ARG A 170 -3.01 6.25 -17.52
N PRO A 171 -4.12 7.00 -17.37
CA PRO A 171 -4.08 8.27 -16.65
C PRO A 171 -3.47 8.08 -15.26
N PHE A 172 -2.49 8.92 -14.95
CA PHE A 172 -1.63 8.79 -13.78
C PHE A 172 -1.73 10.04 -12.90
N GLN A 173 -1.90 9.81 -11.59
CA GLN A 173 -1.82 10.86 -10.56
C GLN A 173 -0.87 10.40 -9.47
N CYS A 174 -0.01 11.28 -8.97
CA CYS A 174 0.78 11.03 -7.77
C CYS A 174 0.29 11.87 -6.58
N VAL A 175 0.11 11.24 -5.42
CA VAL A 175 -0.34 11.88 -4.18
C VAL A 175 0.81 12.64 -3.52
N LEU A 176 1.95 11.97 -3.32
CA LEU A 176 3.12 12.52 -2.64
C LEU A 176 4.31 12.53 -3.60
N CYS A 177 4.26 13.46 -4.56
CA CYS A 177 5.34 13.74 -5.50
C CYS A 177 5.55 15.24 -5.67
N THR A 178 6.76 15.63 -6.06
CA THR A 178 7.00 16.95 -6.63
C THR A 178 6.62 16.97 -8.11
N ARG A 179 6.34 18.17 -8.63
CA ARG A 179 6.15 18.36 -10.07
C ARG A 179 7.46 18.18 -10.82
#